data_AF-A0A3A3H8X5-F1
#
_entry.id   AF-A0A3A3H8X5-F1
#
_cell.length_a   1.000
_cell.length_b   1.000
_cell.length_c   1.000
_cell.angle_alpha   90.00
_cell.angle_beta   90.00
_cell.angle_gamma   90.00
#
_symmetry.space_group_name_H-M   'P 1'
#
loop_
_entity.id
_entity.type
_entity.pdbx_description
1 polymer ?
#
loop_
_entity_poly.entity_id
_entity_poly.type
_entity_poly.pdbx_seq_one_letter_code
_entity_poly.pdbx_strand_id
1 'polypeptide(L)'
;MAREALNSPAEIPDELDRWNWGAFFLNWIWGIGNSTFIALLALIPGVNIIMIIVLGLRGSRWAWRNRYWRDAEHFRSTQRKWAIAGLIIWVLGFVAAAAMIVTVPMTMKNSGAYHISMDAVRANPEVQNALGSNISEKFWIGGSVDIQAGGTGSAQLSIPVQGDKGTGTVTSNAIRTGGQWDVRLLVVTVEGTDAPIVLINKDQLVIPNAAINM
;
A
#
# COMPACT_ATOMS: atom_id res chain seq x y z
N MET A 1 -29.74 -26.12 40.79
CA MET A 1 -29.44 -24.69 40.99
C MET A 1 -29.42 -24.02 39.63
N ALA A 2 -30.41 -23.19 39.32
CA ALA A 2 -30.41 -22.43 38.07
C ALA A 2 -29.21 -21.47 38.08
N ARG A 3 -28.36 -21.52 37.05
CA ARG A 3 -27.30 -20.53 36.86
C ARG A 3 -27.97 -19.26 36.39
N GLU A 4 -28.30 -18.38 37.33
CA GLU A 4 -28.84 -17.06 37.02
C GLU A 4 -27.79 -16.26 36.26
N ALA A 5 -28.17 -15.72 35.11
CA ALA A 5 -27.27 -14.99 34.24
C ALA A 5 -26.90 -13.65 34.89
N LEU A 6 -25.62 -13.26 34.85
CA LEU A 6 -25.17 -11.99 35.44
C LEU A 6 -25.72 -10.73 34.75
N ASN A 7 -26.40 -10.88 33.61
CA ASN A 7 -26.99 -9.77 32.85
C ASN A 7 -28.47 -9.51 33.17
N SER A 8 -28.98 -10.06 34.28
CA SER A 8 -30.23 -9.64 34.93
C SER A 8 -29.86 -8.82 36.17
N PRO A 9 -29.68 -7.47 36.12
CA PRO A 9 -30.13 -6.50 35.12
C PRO A 9 -29.13 -6.21 33.98
N ALA A 10 -29.63 -5.66 32.86
CA ALA A 10 -28.90 -5.43 31.61
C ALA A 10 -27.87 -4.27 31.64
N GLU A 11 -27.65 -3.66 32.80
CA GLU A 11 -26.63 -2.64 32.97
C GLU A 11 -25.26 -3.28 33.16
N ILE A 12 -24.26 -2.77 32.46
CA ILE A 12 -22.89 -3.26 32.57
C ILE A 12 -22.27 -2.69 33.85
N PRO A 13 -21.53 -3.48 34.64
CA PRO A 13 -20.72 -2.94 35.72
C PRO A 13 -19.68 -1.95 35.19
N ASP A 14 -19.48 -0.81 35.87
CA ASP A 14 -18.55 0.26 35.45
C ASP A 14 -17.12 -0.25 35.20
N GLU A 15 -16.68 -1.27 35.94
CA GLU A 15 -15.36 -1.89 35.74
C GLU A 15 -15.19 -2.59 34.37
N LEU A 16 -16.31 -3.01 33.76
CA LEU A 16 -16.34 -3.69 32.46
C LEU A 16 -16.66 -2.73 31.30
N ASP A 17 -17.20 -1.54 31.60
CA ASP A 17 -17.55 -0.52 30.60
C ASP A 17 -16.33 0.30 30.16
N ARG A 18 -15.38 -0.41 29.55
CA ARG A 18 -14.12 0.16 29.07
C ARG A 18 -14.07 0.17 27.55
N TRP A 19 -13.10 0.92 27.03
CA TRP A 19 -12.79 0.93 25.61
C TRP A 19 -12.64 -0.49 25.05
N ASN A 20 -13.38 -0.80 23.99
CA ASN A 20 -13.40 -2.11 23.37
C ASN A 20 -12.43 -2.15 22.18
N TRP A 21 -11.20 -2.58 22.45
CA TRP A 21 -10.17 -2.75 21.43
C TRP A 21 -10.55 -3.76 20.35
N GLY A 22 -11.29 -4.82 20.70
CA GLY A 22 -11.80 -5.78 19.73
C GLY A 22 -12.76 -5.14 18.74
N ALA A 23 -13.73 -4.37 19.24
CA ALA A 23 -14.70 -3.65 18.43
C ALA A 23 -14.04 -2.58 17.55
N PHE A 24 -13.07 -1.84 18.11
CA PHE A 24 -12.31 -0.83 17.37
C PHE A 24 -11.49 -1.42 16.21
N PHE A 25 -10.78 -2.53 16.46
CA PHE A 25 -9.90 -3.11 15.45
C PHE A 25 -10.63 -3.95 14.40
N LEU A 26 -11.71 -4.62 14.78
CA LEU A 26 -12.38 -5.63 13.95
C LEU A 26 -13.82 -5.25 13.57
N ASN A 27 -14.32 -4.10 14.02
CA ASN A 27 -15.57 -3.46 13.60
C ASN A 27 -16.75 -4.44 13.43
N TRP A 28 -17.21 -4.62 12.18
CA TRP A 28 -18.32 -5.48 11.82
C TRP A 28 -18.05 -6.97 12.12
N ILE A 29 -16.79 -7.45 12.00
CA ILE A 29 -16.40 -8.83 12.31
C ILE A 29 -16.61 -9.09 13.80
N TRP A 30 -16.12 -8.19 14.64
CA TRP A 30 -16.37 -8.24 16.08
C TRP A 30 -17.87 -8.11 16.39
N GLY A 31 -18.58 -7.26 15.65
CA GLY A 31 -20.03 -7.06 15.77
C GLY A 31 -20.83 -8.33 15.56
N ILE A 32 -20.58 -9.05 14.47
CA ILE A 32 -21.20 -10.37 14.22
C ILE A 32 -20.84 -11.34 15.36
N GLY A 33 -19.56 -11.38 15.74
CA GLY A 33 -19.06 -12.25 16.80
C GLY A 33 -19.66 -12.00 18.19
N ASN A 34 -20.15 -10.78 18.47
CA ASN A 34 -20.72 -10.35 19.75
C ASN A 34 -22.19 -9.92 19.64
N SER A 35 -22.89 -10.36 18.58
CA SER A 35 -24.32 -10.06 18.34
C SER A 35 -24.65 -8.56 18.39
N THR A 36 -23.71 -7.70 18.00
CA THR A 36 -23.80 -6.23 18.00
C THR A 36 -23.91 -5.72 16.57
N PHE A 37 -25.09 -5.88 15.95
CA PHE A 37 -25.30 -5.61 14.52
C PHE A 37 -25.24 -4.13 14.13
N ILE A 38 -25.33 -3.19 15.08
CA ILE A 38 -25.04 -1.78 14.81
C ILE A 38 -23.61 -1.57 14.28
N ALA A 39 -22.69 -2.50 14.56
CA ALA A 39 -21.34 -2.50 14.00
C ALA A 39 -21.31 -2.66 12.47
N LEU A 40 -22.38 -3.16 11.84
CA LEU A 40 -22.48 -3.26 10.38
C LEU A 40 -22.53 -1.88 9.70
N LEU A 41 -22.90 -0.82 10.42
CA LEU A 41 -22.80 0.56 9.92
C LEU A 41 -21.36 0.96 9.57
N ALA A 42 -20.36 0.25 10.11
CA ALA A 42 -18.96 0.41 9.72
C ALA A 42 -18.68 0.03 8.25
N LEU A 43 -19.60 -0.66 7.57
CA LEU A 43 -19.49 -0.97 6.14
C LEU A 43 -19.88 0.20 5.24
N ILE A 44 -20.54 1.23 5.77
CA ILE A 44 -20.95 2.41 5.00
C ILE A 44 -19.76 3.39 4.95
N PRO A 45 -19.27 3.76 3.75
CA PRO A 45 -18.21 4.75 3.59
C PRO A 45 -18.57 6.08 4.29
N GLY A 46 -17.58 6.74 4.92
CA GLY A 46 -17.77 7.95 5.72
C GLY A 46 -18.33 7.68 7.12
N VAL A 47 -19.44 6.93 7.24
CA VAL A 47 -20.03 6.53 8.53
C VAL A 47 -19.06 5.67 9.35
N ASN A 48 -18.25 4.84 8.67
CA ASN A 48 -17.24 3.98 9.29
C ASN A 48 -16.32 4.73 10.27
N ILE A 49 -15.86 5.93 9.91
CA ILE A 49 -14.91 6.71 10.74
C ILE A 49 -15.52 7.00 12.11
N ILE A 50 -16.79 7.44 12.13
CA ILE A 50 -17.52 7.73 13.37
C ILE A 50 -17.80 6.41 14.09
N MET A 51 -18.25 5.40 13.37
CA MET A 51 -18.66 4.11 13.95
C MET A 51 -17.51 3.36 14.61
N ILE A 52 -16.29 3.42 14.09
CA ILE A 52 -15.10 2.83 14.72
C ILE A 52 -14.90 3.39 16.13
N ILE A 53 -15.03 4.72 16.29
CA ILE A 53 -14.89 5.38 17.59
C ILE A 53 -16.07 5.02 18.51
N VAL A 54 -17.29 5.03 17.99
CA VAL A 54 -18.49 4.65 18.76
C VAL A 54 -18.40 3.19 19.22
N LEU A 55 -17.92 2.28 18.38
CA LEU A 55 -17.67 0.87 18.71
C LEU A 55 -16.58 0.73 19.77
N GLY A 56 -15.51 1.50 19.68
CA GLY A 56 -14.49 1.58 20.74
C GLY A 56 -15.09 2.03 22.07
N LEU A 57 -15.89 3.10 22.09
CA LEU A 57 -16.48 3.65 23.32
C LEU A 57 -17.62 2.79 23.89
N ARG A 58 -18.51 2.25 23.05
CA ARG A 58 -19.76 1.60 23.48
C ARG A 58 -19.81 0.09 23.23
N GLY A 59 -18.80 -0.48 22.56
CA GLY A 59 -18.77 -1.90 22.21
C GLY A 59 -18.92 -2.82 23.43
N SER A 60 -18.24 -2.52 24.55
CA SER A 60 -18.34 -3.33 25.76
C SER A 60 -19.77 -3.38 26.31
N ARG A 61 -20.46 -2.24 26.39
CA ARG A 61 -21.89 -2.15 26.74
C ARG A 61 -22.77 -3.00 25.84
N TRP A 62 -22.58 -2.88 24.53
CA TRP A 62 -23.40 -3.61 23.56
C TRP A 62 -23.15 -5.12 23.63
N ALA A 63 -21.90 -5.56 23.70
CA ALA A 63 -21.57 -6.98 23.83
C ALA A 63 -22.06 -7.58 25.15
N TRP A 64 -22.03 -6.81 26.25
CA TRP A 64 -22.58 -7.23 27.54
C TRP A 64 -24.08 -7.51 27.44
N ARG A 65 -24.84 -6.61 26.80
CA ARG A 65 -26.30 -6.71 26.64
C ARG A 65 -26.75 -7.77 25.65
N ASN A 66 -25.98 -7.99 24.58
CA ASN A 66 -26.42 -8.80 23.44
C ASN A 66 -26.15 -10.31 23.61
N ARG A 67 -25.42 -10.73 24.65
CA ARG A 67 -24.95 -12.11 24.84
C ARG A 67 -25.12 -12.57 26.29
N TYR A 68 -25.19 -13.88 26.47
CA TYR A 68 -25.16 -14.51 27.79
C TYR A 68 -23.72 -14.58 28.31
N TRP A 69 -23.52 -14.15 29.55
CA TRP A 69 -22.23 -14.21 30.25
C TRP A 69 -22.40 -14.96 31.57
N ARG A 70 -21.56 -15.99 31.77
CA ARG A 70 -21.55 -16.78 33.01
C ARG A 70 -21.10 -15.95 34.20
N ASP A 71 -20.04 -15.16 33.98
CA ASP A 71 -19.40 -14.30 34.96
C ASP A 71 -18.63 -13.16 34.27
N ALA A 72 -18.21 -12.16 35.05
CA ALA A 72 -17.42 -11.03 34.58
C ALA A 72 -16.06 -11.47 34.00
N GLU A 73 -15.48 -12.57 34.50
CA GLU A 73 -14.22 -13.11 34.01
C GLU A 73 -14.37 -13.71 32.61
N HIS A 74 -15.47 -14.42 32.36
CA HIS A 74 -15.82 -14.95 31.05
C HIS A 74 -15.91 -13.81 30.03
N PHE A 75 -16.62 -12.72 30.35
CA PHE A 75 -16.68 -11.53 29.49
C PHE A 75 -15.30 -10.92 29.24
N ARG A 76 -14.52 -10.66 30.30
CA ARG A 76 -13.16 -10.11 30.21
C ARG A 76 -12.26 -10.99 29.32
N SER A 77 -12.31 -12.30 29.51
CA SER A 77 -11.50 -13.25 28.74
C SER A 77 -11.88 -13.24 27.25
N THR A 78 -13.17 -13.17 26.92
CA THR A 78 -13.65 -13.12 25.53
C THR A 78 -13.29 -11.80 24.86
N GLN A 79 -13.53 -10.66 25.51
CA GLN A 79 -13.16 -9.36 24.94
C GLN A 79 -11.63 -9.21 24.81
N ARG A 80 -10.85 -9.77 25.74
CA ARG A 80 -9.38 -9.82 25.62
C ARG A 80 -8.93 -10.64 24.41
N LYS A 81 -9.53 -11.80 24.15
CA LYS A 81 -9.23 -12.59 22.94
C LYS A 81 -9.52 -11.81 21.66
N TRP A 82 -10.65 -11.10 21.60
CA TRP A 82 -10.97 -10.22 20.48
C TRP A 82 -9.98 -9.07 20.32
N ALA A 83 -9.57 -8.43 21.42
CA ALA A 83 -8.57 -7.37 21.40
C ALA A 83 -7.21 -7.87 20.90
N ILE A 84 -6.76 -9.04 21.37
CA ILE A 84 -5.51 -9.67 20.93
C ILE A 84 -5.59 -10.05 19.45
N ALA A 85 -6.68 -10.69 19.02
CA ALA A 85 -6.87 -11.05 17.61
C ALA A 85 -6.85 -9.82 16.70
N GLY A 86 -7.56 -8.76 17.11
CA GLY A 86 -7.55 -7.47 16.41
C GLY A 86 -6.14 -6.88 16.32
N LEU A 87 -5.43 -6.82 17.44
CA LEU A 87 -4.07 -6.30 17.48
C LEU A 87 -3.11 -7.10 16.58
N ILE A 88 -3.17 -8.43 16.59
CA ILE A 88 -2.34 -9.28 15.73
C ILE A 88 -2.61 -8.99 14.25
N ILE A 89 -3.87 -8.92 13.84
CA ILE A 89 -4.24 -8.63 12.45
C ILE A 89 -3.72 -7.25 12.04
N TRP A 90 -3.88 -6.24 12.91
CA TRP A 90 -3.38 -4.89 12.64
C TRP A 90 -1.86 -4.84 12.52
N VAL A 91 -1.12 -5.49 13.43
CA VAL A 91 0.34 -5.56 13.38
C VAL A 91 0.81 -6.27 12.11
N LEU A 92 0.21 -7.41 11.76
CA LEU A 92 0.53 -8.12 10.53
C LEU A 92 0.23 -7.28 9.28
N GLY A 93 -0.88 -6.53 9.28
CA GLY A 93 -1.22 -5.60 8.21
C GLY A 93 -0.19 -4.49 8.04
N PHE A 94 0.27 -3.89 9.14
CA PHE A 94 1.34 -2.88 9.09
C PHE A 94 2.68 -3.45 8.64
N VAL A 95 3.06 -4.63 9.10
CA VAL A 95 4.29 -5.31 8.66
C VAL A 95 4.23 -5.63 7.16
N ALA A 96 3.09 -6.14 6.67
CA ALA A 96 2.89 -6.40 5.25
C ALA A 96 2.95 -5.11 4.41
N ALA A 97 2.32 -4.03 4.86
CA ALA A 97 2.37 -2.73 4.19
C ALA A 97 3.79 -2.14 4.16
N ALA A 98 4.52 -2.21 5.28
CA ALA A 98 5.91 -1.77 5.35
C ALA A 98 6.82 -2.61 4.44
N ALA A 99 6.60 -3.94 4.38
CA ALA A 99 7.31 -4.80 3.46
C ALA A 99 7.04 -4.39 2.00
N MET A 100 5.79 -4.07 1.63
CA MET A 100 5.43 -3.61 0.28
C MET A 100 6.16 -2.33 -0.13
N ILE A 101 6.40 -1.40 0.80
CA ILE A 101 7.16 -0.16 0.53
C ILE A 101 8.58 -0.46 0.04
N VAL A 102 9.18 -1.57 0.51
CA VAL A 102 10.53 -1.98 0.13
C VAL A 102 10.52 -2.94 -1.06
N THR A 103 9.62 -3.93 -1.06
CA THR A 103 9.62 -4.98 -2.07
C THR A 103 9.20 -4.46 -3.45
N VAL A 104 8.26 -3.52 -3.54
CA VAL A 104 7.80 -2.98 -4.84
C VAL A 104 8.93 -2.25 -5.58
N PRO A 105 9.64 -1.27 -5.00
CA PRO A 105 10.79 -0.67 -5.68
C PRO A 105 11.90 -1.69 -5.96
N MET A 106 12.14 -2.65 -5.06
CA MET A 106 13.18 -3.67 -5.25
C MET A 106 12.90 -4.58 -6.45
N THR A 107 11.68 -5.07 -6.62
CA THR A 107 11.32 -5.94 -7.75
C THR A 107 11.36 -5.17 -9.07
N MET A 108 10.93 -3.91 -9.07
CA MET A 108 11.02 -3.04 -10.24
C MET A 108 12.47 -2.75 -10.63
N LYS A 109 13.36 -2.46 -9.65
CA LYS A 109 14.80 -2.22 -9.87
C LYS A 109 15.57 -3.47 -10.29
N ASN A 110 15.08 -4.66 -9.95
CA ASN A 110 15.67 -5.93 -10.39
C ASN A 110 15.15 -6.39 -11.76
N SER A 111 14.32 -5.61 -12.44
CA SER A 111 13.82 -5.95 -13.77
C SER A 111 14.88 -5.70 -14.86
N GLY A 112 14.91 -6.54 -15.90
CA GLY A 112 15.80 -6.32 -17.05
C GLY A 112 15.52 -4.99 -17.76
N ALA A 113 14.25 -4.57 -17.84
CA ALA A 113 13.88 -3.27 -18.38
C ALA A 113 14.54 -2.10 -17.62
N TYR A 114 14.62 -2.18 -16.29
CA TYR A 114 15.30 -1.18 -15.47
C TYR A 114 16.79 -1.13 -15.77
N HIS A 115 17.47 -2.27 -15.78
CA HIS A 115 18.91 -2.33 -16.04
C HIS A 115 19.27 -1.78 -17.44
N ILE A 116 18.58 -2.25 -18.49
CA ILE A 116 18.82 -1.76 -19.87
C ILE A 116 18.61 -0.23 -19.95
N SER A 117 17.57 0.28 -19.31
CA SER A 117 17.27 1.72 -19.31
C SER A 117 18.34 2.52 -18.58
N MET A 118 18.72 2.11 -17.37
CA MET A 118 19.70 2.84 -16.56
C MET A 118 21.11 2.76 -17.12
N ASP A 119 21.49 1.64 -17.75
CA ASP A 119 22.78 1.51 -18.41
C ASP A 119 22.88 2.47 -19.61
N ALA A 120 21.82 2.56 -20.42
CA ALA A 120 21.75 3.51 -21.53
C ALA A 120 21.78 4.98 -21.05
N VAL A 121 21.06 5.30 -19.97
CA VAL A 121 21.06 6.64 -19.35
C VAL A 121 22.45 7.02 -18.85
N ARG A 122 23.11 6.12 -18.12
CA ARG A 122 24.45 6.35 -17.54
C ARG A 122 25.54 6.43 -18.59
N ALA A 123 25.38 5.77 -19.74
CA ALA A 123 26.34 5.80 -20.84
C ALA A 123 26.17 6.99 -21.80
N ASN A 124 25.07 7.74 -21.71
CA ASN A 124 24.76 8.80 -22.68
C ASN A 124 25.47 10.13 -22.36
N PRO A 125 26.28 10.70 -23.28
CA PRO A 125 27.01 11.94 -23.03
C PRO A 125 26.12 13.17 -22.80
N GLU A 126 24.97 13.29 -23.47
CA GLU A 126 24.05 14.41 -23.29
C GLU A 126 23.43 14.38 -21.90
N VAL A 127 23.05 13.19 -21.42
CA VAL A 127 22.55 13.01 -20.06
C VAL A 127 23.64 13.32 -19.04
N GLN A 128 24.88 12.85 -19.23
CA GLN A 128 26.00 13.17 -18.33
C GLN A 128 26.32 14.67 -18.31
N ASN A 129 26.18 15.35 -19.45
CA ASN A 129 26.38 16.79 -19.53
C ASN A 129 25.33 17.55 -18.71
N ALA A 130 24.07 17.10 -18.76
CA ALA A 130 22.95 17.74 -18.08
C ALA A 130 22.85 17.38 -16.58
N LEU A 131 23.01 16.11 -16.21
CA LEU A 131 22.81 15.62 -14.83
C LEU A 131 24.12 15.39 -14.07
N GLY A 132 25.27 15.30 -14.75
CA GLY A 132 26.56 14.96 -14.14
C GLY A 132 26.96 13.50 -14.38
N SER A 133 28.16 13.13 -13.94
CA SER A 133 28.73 11.79 -14.16
C SER A 133 28.19 10.73 -13.21
N ASN A 134 27.82 11.10 -11.99
CA ASN A 134 27.33 10.15 -10.98
C ASN A 134 25.81 10.14 -10.92
N ILE A 135 25.16 9.43 -11.85
CA ILE A 135 23.70 9.36 -11.92
C ILE A 135 23.17 8.20 -11.08
N SER A 136 22.46 8.53 -10.01
CA SER A 136 21.81 7.58 -9.09
C SER A 136 20.29 7.70 -9.13
N GLU A 137 19.60 6.59 -8.92
CA GLU A 137 18.15 6.55 -8.78
C GLU A 137 17.70 6.91 -7.35
N LYS A 138 16.49 7.45 -7.21
CA LYS A 138 15.85 7.61 -5.89
C LYS A 138 15.27 6.28 -5.40
N PHE A 139 14.93 6.21 -4.11
CA PHE A 139 14.36 5.01 -3.50
C PHE A 139 13.06 4.58 -4.16
N TRP A 140 12.10 5.51 -4.27
CA TRP A 140 10.80 5.26 -4.86
C TRP A 140 10.84 5.45 -6.37
N ILE A 141 10.50 4.40 -7.11
CA ILE A 141 10.31 4.43 -8.56
C ILE A 141 8.86 4.08 -8.88
N GLY A 142 8.30 4.74 -9.88
CA GLY A 142 6.91 4.58 -10.29
C GLY A 142 6.77 3.76 -11.57
N GLY A 143 5.54 3.36 -11.86
CA GLY A 143 5.18 2.62 -13.07
C GLY A 143 4.76 1.18 -12.80
N SER A 144 4.80 0.33 -13.82
CA SER A 144 4.41 -1.08 -13.74
C SER A 144 5.42 -1.98 -14.46
N VAL A 145 5.51 -3.22 -13.97
CA VAL A 145 6.26 -4.31 -14.62
C VAL A 145 5.35 -5.53 -14.59
N ASP A 146 4.82 -5.90 -15.74
CA ASP A 146 3.83 -6.95 -15.89
C ASP A 146 4.44 -8.09 -16.69
N ILE A 147 4.51 -9.28 -16.10
CA ILE A 147 5.01 -10.49 -16.75
C ILE A 147 3.90 -11.53 -16.73
N GLN A 148 3.49 -11.95 -17.91
CA GLN A 148 2.47 -12.98 -18.10
C GLN A 148 3.08 -14.37 -17.93
N ALA A 149 2.23 -15.36 -17.62
CA ALA A 149 2.67 -16.76 -17.46
C ALA A 149 3.38 -17.33 -18.70
N GLY A 150 3.05 -16.84 -19.90
CA GLY A 150 3.72 -17.20 -21.16
C GLY A 150 5.10 -16.57 -21.38
N GLY A 151 5.62 -15.80 -20.41
CA GLY A 151 6.94 -15.14 -20.50
C GLY A 151 6.97 -13.84 -21.30
N THR A 152 5.85 -13.44 -21.89
CA THR A 152 5.62 -12.11 -22.47
C THR A 152 5.31 -11.09 -21.38
N GLY A 153 5.47 -9.81 -21.67
CA GLY A 153 5.23 -8.77 -20.67
C GLY A 153 5.45 -7.36 -21.19
N SER A 154 5.27 -6.40 -20.30
CA SER A 154 5.53 -4.98 -20.55
C SER A 154 6.02 -4.30 -19.28
N ALA A 155 6.83 -3.28 -19.43
CA ALA A 155 7.25 -2.42 -18.34
C ALA A 155 7.11 -0.97 -18.76
N GLN A 156 6.53 -0.16 -17.87
CA GLN A 156 6.50 1.29 -17.96
C GLN A 156 7.13 1.78 -16.68
N LEU A 157 8.28 2.45 -16.77
CA LEU A 157 9.06 2.87 -15.61
C LEU A 157 9.19 4.40 -15.61
N SER A 158 8.96 4.98 -14.43
CA SER A 158 9.27 6.37 -14.12
C SER A 158 10.27 6.36 -12.98
N ILE A 159 11.53 6.64 -13.30
CA ILE A 159 12.67 6.50 -12.39
C ILE A 159 13.19 7.91 -12.09
N PRO A 160 12.88 8.48 -10.92
CA PRO A 160 13.51 9.73 -10.49
C PRO A 160 15.00 9.49 -10.28
N VAL A 161 15.83 10.36 -10.84
CA VAL A 161 17.29 10.28 -10.76
C VAL A 161 17.87 11.58 -10.20
N GLN A 162 19.03 11.44 -9.57
CA GLN A 162 19.85 12.54 -9.06
C GLN A 162 21.29 12.33 -9.52
N GLY A 163 21.84 13.35 -10.14
CA GLY A 163 23.26 13.44 -10.47
C GLY A 163 23.91 14.68 -9.85
N ASP A 164 25.21 14.82 -10.07
CA ASP A 164 26.05 15.88 -9.47
C ASP A 164 25.63 17.30 -9.89
N LYS A 165 24.99 17.45 -11.06
CA LYS A 165 24.61 18.74 -11.63
C LYS A 165 23.11 19.04 -11.52
N GLY A 166 22.28 18.06 -11.17
CA GLY A 166 20.84 18.24 -11.10
C GLY A 166 20.04 16.96 -10.93
N THR A 167 18.73 17.11 -10.98
CA THR A 167 17.74 16.04 -10.84
C THR A 167 16.94 15.89 -12.13
N GLY A 168 16.40 14.70 -12.34
CA GLY A 168 15.56 14.41 -13.49
C GLY A 168 14.70 13.19 -13.29
N THR A 169 13.89 12.88 -14.30
CA THR A 169 13.08 11.66 -14.36
C THR A 169 13.36 10.93 -15.65
N VAL A 170 13.71 9.65 -15.54
CA VAL A 170 13.83 8.74 -16.67
C VAL A 170 12.47 8.06 -16.88
N THR A 171 11.90 8.22 -18.07
CA THR A 171 10.70 7.51 -18.51
C THR A 171 11.09 6.44 -19.51
N SER A 172 10.69 5.20 -19.25
CA SER A 172 11.01 4.05 -20.10
C SER A 172 9.79 3.20 -20.38
N ASN A 173 9.59 2.82 -21.63
CA ASN A 173 8.62 1.80 -22.03
C ASN A 173 9.37 0.62 -22.66
N ALA A 174 9.12 -0.59 -22.17
CA ALA A 174 9.72 -1.82 -22.66
C ALA A 174 8.69 -2.91 -22.84
N ILE A 175 8.93 -3.79 -23.81
CA ILE A 175 8.15 -5.01 -24.03
C ILE A 175 9.04 -6.22 -23.74
N ARG A 176 8.43 -7.31 -23.28
CA ARG A 176 9.12 -8.58 -23.07
C ARG A 176 8.57 -9.62 -24.02
N THR A 177 9.46 -10.23 -24.81
CA THR A 177 9.12 -11.28 -25.78
C THR A 177 10.19 -12.37 -25.72
N GLY A 178 9.79 -13.65 -25.63
CA GLY A 178 10.74 -14.77 -25.54
C GLY A 178 11.65 -14.69 -24.31
N GLY A 179 11.17 -14.10 -23.21
CA GLY A 179 11.93 -13.90 -21.98
C GLY A 179 12.91 -12.72 -22.00
N GLN A 180 13.13 -12.07 -23.14
CA GLN A 180 14.04 -10.94 -23.33
C GLN A 180 13.29 -9.60 -23.30
N TRP A 181 13.94 -8.57 -22.74
CA TRP A 181 13.40 -7.21 -22.68
C TRP A 181 13.87 -6.38 -23.87
N ASP A 182 12.94 -5.68 -24.52
CA ASP A 182 13.22 -4.71 -25.57
C ASP A 182 12.68 -3.33 -25.15
N VAL A 183 13.58 -2.38 -24.88
CA VAL A 183 13.20 -0.99 -24.58
C VAL A 183 12.81 -0.29 -25.88
N ARG A 184 11.58 0.22 -25.91
CA ARG A 184 10.95 0.87 -27.06
C ARG A 184 11.04 2.40 -27.00
N LEU A 185 10.93 2.95 -25.79
CA LEU A 185 11.04 4.38 -25.51
C LEU A 185 11.93 4.57 -24.29
N LEU A 186 12.88 5.51 -24.36
CA LEU A 186 13.70 5.94 -23.23
C LEU A 186 13.96 7.43 -23.35
N VAL A 187 13.45 8.18 -22.37
CA VAL A 187 13.49 9.64 -22.35
C VAL A 187 13.94 10.11 -20.97
N VAL A 188 14.81 11.12 -20.92
CA VAL A 188 15.23 11.77 -19.67
C VAL A 188 14.72 13.21 -19.67
N THR A 189 13.92 13.55 -18.68
CA THR A 189 13.48 14.92 -18.43
C THR A 189 14.28 15.49 -17.29
N VAL A 190 15.06 16.54 -17.54
CA VAL A 190 15.86 17.22 -16.52
C VAL A 190 15.01 18.32 -15.89
N GLU A 191 15.11 18.47 -14.56
CA GLU A 191 14.36 19.49 -13.84
C GLU A 191 14.86 20.88 -14.22
N GLY A 192 13.95 21.76 -14.65
CA GLY A 192 14.28 23.10 -15.13
C GLY A 192 14.59 23.21 -16.63
N THR A 193 14.47 22.13 -17.41
CA THR A 193 14.59 22.16 -18.88
C THR A 193 13.28 21.74 -19.54
N ASP A 194 12.85 22.49 -20.56
CA ASP A 194 11.62 22.17 -21.31
C ASP A 194 11.82 21.05 -22.35
N ALA A 195 13.03 20.91 -22.88
CA ALA A 195 13.37 19.92 -23.90
C ALA A 195 13.90 18.63 -23.25
N PRO A 196 13.20 17.49 -23.38
CA PRO A 196 13.69 16.22 -22.88
C PRO A 196 14.79 15.64 -23.78
N ILE A 197 15.68 14.85 -23.18
CA ILE A 197 16.74 14.12 -23.88
C ILE A 197 16.19 12.75 -24.29
N VAL A 198 16.11 12.49 -25.59
CA VAL A 198 15.54 11.25 -26.14
C VAL A 198 16.65 10.27 -26.49
N LEU A 199 16.71 9.14 -25.79
CA LEU A 199 17.76 8.14 -25.99
C LEU A 199 17.30 7.02 -26.93
N ILE A 200 16.05 6.60 -26.81
CA ILE A 200 15.46 5.53 -27.60
C ILE A 200 14.03 5.93 -27.96
N ASN A 201 13.65 5.84 -29.23
CA ASN A 201 12.28 6.03 -29.70
C ASN A 201 12.00 5.14 -30.93
N LYS A 202 11.83 3.83 -30.69
CA LYS A 202 11.64 2.83 -31.77
C LYS A 202 10.28 2.91 -32.43
N ASP A 203 9.29 3.44 -31.72
CA ASP A 203 7.90 3.55 -32.19
C ASP A 203 7.60 4.93 -32.79
N GLN A 204 8.62 5.77 -32.97
CA GLN A 204 8.50 7.12 -33.55
C GLN A 204 7.40 7.96 -32.88
N LEU A 205 7.30 7.84 -31.56
CA LEU A 205 6.32 8.57 -30.78
C LEU A 205 6.65 10.07 -30.80
N VAL A 206 5.62 10.90 -30.87
CA VAL A 206 5.77 12.35 -30.73
C VAL A 206 6.06 12.65 -29.26
N ILE A 207 7.25 13.16 -28.98
CA ILE A 207 7.68 13.56 -27.64
C ILE A 207 7.55 15.08 -27.55
N PRO A 208 6.66 15.62 -26.70
CA PRO A 208 6.49 17.06 -26.55
C PRO A 208 7.82 17.75 -26.24
N ASN A 209 8.08 18.87 -26.91
CA ASN A 209 9.28 19.71 -26.74
C ASN A 209 10.63 19.03 -27.05
N ALA A 210 10.64 17.77 -27.48
CA ALA A 210 11.87 17.15 -27.98
C ALA A 210 12.25 17.78 -29.32
N ALA A 211 13.54 18.00 -29.54
CA ALA A 211 14.02 18.34 -30.88
C ALA A 211 13.59 17.22 -31.83
N ILE A 212 12.85 17.59 -32.89
CA ILE A 212 12.48 16.66 -33.96
C ILE A 212 13.80 16.31 -34.64
N ASN A 213 14.39 15.16 -34.30
CA ASN A 213 15.47 14.61 -35.11
C ASN A 213 14.86 14.26 -36.47
N MET A 214 15.08 15.14 -37.44
CA MET A 214 14.87 14.91 -38.88
C MET A 214 15.87 13.87 -39.40
#